data_AF-A0A5J5DM59-F1
#
_entry.id   AF-A0A5J5DM59-F1
#
_cell.length_a   1.000
_cell.length_b   1.000
_cell.length_c   1.000
_cell.angle_alpha   90.00
_cell.angle_beta   90.00
_cell.angle_gamma   90.00
#
_symmetry.space_group_name_H-M   'P 1'
#
loop_
_entity.id
_entity.type
_entity.pdbx_description
1 polymer ?
#
loop_
_entity_poly.entity_id
_entity_poly.type
_entity_poly.pdbx_seq_one_letter_code
_entity_poly.pdbx_strand_id
1 'polypeptide(L)'
;MFSSHGAALIQLFRSKTGYDFPAVLRWFAERVDRIILLFDAHKLEISDEFSEAIGALKGNEDKLRVVLNKADMVGTQQLMRVYGALMWSLGKVFGTPEVLRVYIGSFWSEPLMVADNRKLFELEEEDLFADIQNLPRNAALRKLNDLVKRARLVRVHAHIISYLKQEMPSVFRKDNKKKNLIYQLPVIFSKIQLQHNISPGDFPDCAKMQPNLMTALDELLSADISKLMPLLRQEELEAGEQPGVQGGAFIGTRAGPFGEGDPFTMENGEGCEEEEDWVVTKDKPKYDEIFYNLAPSEGKLSGNKAKDWMESSRLPNSVLGRIWKLSDVDHDGMLDDEEFALASHLIEVKLEGHGLPPELPTRLIPPSKRRQKGSDA
;
A
#
# COMPACT_ATOMS: atom_id res chain seq x y z
N MET A 1 12.90 -13.97 -15.71
CA MET A 1 11.96 -14.04 -16.85
C MET A 1 10.55 -14.16 -16.30
N PHE A 2 9.79 -13.08 -16.25
CA PHE A 2 8.32 -13.13 -16.28
C PHE A 2 7.90 -12.10 -17.32
N SER A 3 7.41 -12.62 -18.45
CA SER A 3 6.85 -11.88 -19.57
C SER A 3 5.36 -12.11 -19.55
N SER A 4 4.58 -11.04 -19.39
CA SER A 4 3.24 -10.82 -19.99
C SER A 4 2.40 -9.74 -19.30
N HIS A 5 2.72 -9.30 -18.08
CA HIS A 5 1.87 -8.36 -17.34
C HIS A 5 2.67 -7.29 -16.59
N GLY A 6 3.06 -6.21 -17.29
CA GLY A 6 3.29 -4.82 -16.82
C GLY A 6 4.11 -4.47 -15.56
N ALA A 7 4.48 -5.43 -14.71
CA ALA A 7 5.18 -5.22 -13.45
C ALA A 7 6.67 -5.46 -13.64
N ALA A 8 7.46 -4.39 -13.62
CA ALA A 8 8.91 -4.49 -13.56
C ALA A 8 9.34 -4.62 -12.10
N LEU A 9 9.71 -5.83 -11.68
CA LEU A 9 10.38 -6.05 -10.41
C LEU A 9 11.88 -5.73 -10.59
N ILE A 10 12.29 -4.52 -10.21
CA ILE A 10 13.69 -4.10 -10.30
C ILE A 10 14.38 -4.41 -8.97
N GLN A 11 15.02 -5.56 -8.91
CA GLN A 11 15.87 -5.93 -7.78
C GLN A 11 17.23 -5.22 -7.93
N LEU A 12 17.48 -4.22 -7.08
CA LEU A 12 18.69 -3.40 -7.10
C LEU A 12 19.90 -4.20 -6.62
N PHE A 13 20.64 -4.81 -7.55
CA PHE A 13 21.96 -5.40 -7.27
C PHE A 13 23.04 -4.31 -7.33
N ARG A 14 23.85 -4.19 -6.26
CA ARG A 14 25.11 -3.43 -6.26
C ARG A 14 26.05 -4.00 -7.32
N SER A 15 26.45 -3.21 -8.30
CA SER A 15 27.85 -3.04 -8.72
C SER A 15 27.93 -2.04 -9.88
N LYS A 16 29.10 -1.40 -10.03
CA LYS A 16 29.53 -0.57 -11.16
C LYS A 16 29.17 -1.23 -12.50
N THR A 17 28.00 -0.93 -13.03
CA THR A 17 27.57 -1.42 -14.34
C THR A 17 28.18 -0.56 -15.43
N GLY A 18 28.66 -1.16 -16.51
CA GLY A 18 29.18 -0.47 -17.71
C GLY A 18 28.12 0.27 -18.52
N TYR A 19 27.03 0.71 -17.89
CA TYR A 19 25.92 1.44 -18.48
C TYR A 19 25.31 2.40 -17.45
N ASP A 20 24.67 3.47 -17.94
CA ASP A 20 24.02 4.50 -17.12
C ASP A 20 22.73 3.95 -16.48
N PHE A 21 22.87 3.42 -15.26
CA PHE A 21 21.78 2.82 -14.51
C PHE A 21 20.65 3.82 -14.17
N PRO A 22 20.93 5.06 -13.69
CA PRO A 22 19.90 6.09 -13.54
C PRO A 22 19.11 6.40 -14.83
N ALA A 23 19.75 6.40 -16.00
CA ALA A 23 19.05 6.59 -17.27
C ALA A 23 18.09 5.44 -17.59
N VAL A 24 18.53 4.20 -17.35
CA VAL A 24 17.69 3.00 -17.54
C VAL A 24 16.47 3.03 -16.60
N LEU A 25 16.67 3.38 -15.33
CA LEU A 25 15.56 3.52 -14.36
C LEU A 25 14.54 4.56 -14.81
N ARG A 26 15.00 5.72 -15.31
CA ARG A 26 14.11 6.75 -15.86
C ARG A 26 13.32 6.23 -17.05
N TRP A 27 13.96 5.50 -17.96
CA TRP A 27 13.29 4.91 -19.13
C TRP A 27 12.17 3.94 -18.73
N PHE A 28 12.40 3.12 -17.71
CA PHE A 28 11.37 2.24 -17.15
C PHE A 28 10.26 3.05 -16.48
N ALA A 29 10.59 4.06 -15.67
CA ALA A 29 9.60 4.85 -14.94
C ALA A 29 8.54 5.51 -15.84
N GLU A 30 8.93 5.88 -17.06
CA GLU A 30 8.03 6.45 -18.08
C GLU A 30 7.03 5.45 -18.70
N ARG A 31 7.26 4.15 -18.52
CA ARG A 31 6.55 3.06 -19.25
C ARG A 31 5.87 2.07 -18.34
N VAL A 32 6.37 1.88 -17.12
CA VAL A 32 5.81 0.92 -16.18
C VAL A 32 4.59 1.51 -15.47
N ASP A 33 3.70 0.60 -15.08
CA ASP A 33 2.50 0.92 -14.34
C ASP A 33 2.78 1.19 -12.84
N ARG A 34 3.76 0.47 -12.30
CA ARG A 34 4.09 0.40 -10.87
C ARG A 34 5.58 0.12 -10.71
N ILE A 35 6.20 0.78 -9.73
CA ILE A 35 7.61 0.58 -9.37
C ILE A 35 7.66 0.15 -7.91
N ILE A 36 8.20 -1.04 -7.65
CA ILE A 36 8.35 -1.56 -6.29
C ILE A 36 9.80 -1.40 -5.86
N LEU A 37 10.03 -0.59 -4.82
CA LEU A 37 11.34 -0.42 -4.18
C LEU A 37 11.43 -1.31 -2.95
N LEU A 38 12.29 -2.32 -2.99
CA LEU A 38 12.48 -3.28 -1.91
C LEU A 38 13.64 -2.87 -1.00
N PHE A 39 13.39 -2.86 0.30
CA PHE A 39 14.37 -2.63 1.36
C PHE A 39 14.36 -3.81 2.34
N ASP A 40 15.52 -4.18 2.87
CA ASP A 40 15.65 -5.25 3.86
C ASP A 40 15.68 -4.62 5.27
N ALA A 41 14.72 -4.98 6.13
CA ALA A 41 14.61 -4.44 7.48
C ALA A 41 15.78 -4.86 8.39
N HIS A 42 16.40 -6.01 8.12
CA HIS A 42 17.54 -6.51 8.89
C HIS A 42 18.84 -5.79 8.51
N LYS A 43 18.98 -5.37 7.25
CA LYS A 43 20.19 -4.71 6.70
C LYS A 43 19.85 -3.49 5.88
N LEU A 44 19.21 -2.50 6.52
CA LEU A 44 18.87 -1.25 5.84
C LEU A 44 20.14 -0.44 5.56
N GLU A 45 20.63 -0.52 4.32
CA GLU A 45 21.73 0.30 3.80
C GLU A 45 21.26 1.09 2.58
N ILE A 46 21.23 2.42 2.71
CA ILE A 46 20.86 3.33 1.61
C ILE A 46 22.11 4.10 1.24
N SER A 47 22.78 3.63 0.17
CA SER A 47 23.99 4.25 -0.34
C SER A 47 23.70 5.52 -1.15
N ASP A 48 24.73 6.34 -1.37
CA ASP A 48 24.63 7.53 -2.22
C ASP A 48 24.30 7.15 -3.67
N GLU A 49 24.88 6.08 -4.19
CA GLU A 49 24.59 5.54 -5.53
C GLU A 49 23.11 5.14 -5.67
N PHE A 50 22.56 4.52 -4.63
CA PHE A 50 21.15 4.14 -4.58
C PHE A 50 20.24 5.36 -4.48
N SER A 51 20.64 6.38 -3.71
CA SER A 51 19.93 7.66 -3.61
C SER A 51 19.90 8.39 -4.96
N GLU A 52 21.01 8.37 -5.71
CA GLU A 52 21.08 8.93 -7.06
C GLU A 52 20.19 8.17 -8.05
N ALA A 53 20.22 6.84 -7.97
CA ALA A 53 19.38 5.96 -8.79
C ALA A 53 17.88 6.19 -8.54
N ILE A 54 17.46 6.27 -7.27
CA ILE A 54 16.08 6.61 -6.89
C ILE A 54 15.73 8.04 -7.31
N GLY A 55 16.69 8.97 -7.25
CA GLY A 55 16.50 10.34 -7.74
C GLY A 55 16.12 10.40 -9.23
N ALA A 56 16.44 9.38 -10.03
CA ALA A 56 16.00 9.28 -11.42
C ALA A 56 14.49 9.02 -11.58
N LEU A 57 13.81 8.60 -10.51
CA LEU A 57 12.38 8.30 -10.47
C LEU A 57 11.52 9.52 -10.09
N LYS A 58 12.14 10.68 -9.83
CA LYS A 58 11.44 11.95 -9.58
C LYS A 58 10.46 12.29 -10.71
N GLY A 59 9.28 12.79 -10.36
CA GLY A 59 8.15 13.04 -11.25
C GLY A 59 7.26 11.83 -11.53
N ASN A 60 7.62 10.64 -11.03
CA ASN A 60 6.84 9.40 -11.11
C ASN A 60 6.58 8.82 -9.72
N GLU A 61 6.52 9.67 -8.68
CA GLU A 61 6.32 9.27 -7.29
C GLU A 61 5.00 8.53 -7.09
N ASP A 62 3.97 8.88 -7.87
CA ASP A 62 2.65 8.25 -7.85
C ASP A 62 2.69 6.75 -8.20
N LYS A 63 3.70 6.34 -8.96
CA LYS A 63 3.93 4.94 -9.37
C LYS A 63 4.73 4.17 -8.34
N LEU A 64 5.37 4.83 -7.38
CA LEU A 64 6.25 4.17 -6.41
C LEU A 64 5.45 3.50 -5.30
N ARG A 65 5.88 2.29 -4.95
CA ARG A 65 5.52 1.59 -3.72
C ARG A 65 6.79 1.09 -3.07
N VAL A 66 6.94 1.39 -1.78
CA VAL A 66 8.11 0.98 -1.02
C VAL A 66 7.72 -0.26 -0.23
N VAL A 67 8.59 -1.26 -0.19
CA VAL A 67 8.36 -2.50 0.54
C VAL A 67 9.54 -2.71 1.49
N LEU A 68 9.26 -2.65 2.79
CA LEU A 68 10.21 -2.98 3.83
C LEU A 68 10.07 -4.47 4.16
N ASN A 69 10.87 -5.27 3.47
CA ASN A 69 10.88 -6.72 3.50
C ASN A 69 11.69 -7.27 4.68
N LYS A 70 11.46 -8.55 5.03
CA LYS A 70 12.12 -9.26 6.16
C LYS A 70 11.93 -8.56 7.51
N ALA A 71 10.78 -7.91 7.69
CA ALA A 71 10.43 -7.22 8.92
C ALA A 71 10.29 -8.17 10.13
N ASP A 72 10.09 -9.46 9.88
CA ASP A 72 10.01 -10.52 10.91
C ASP A 72 11.39 -10.91 11.48
N MET A 73 12.48 -10.52 10.85
CA MET A 73 13.84 -10.77 11.33
C MET A 73 14.30 -9.76 12.41
N VAL A 74 13.47 -8.75 12.71
CA VAL A 74 13.77 -7.68 13.67
C VAL A 74 12.62 -7.52 14.67
N GLY A 75 12.95 -7.25 15.93
CA GLY A 75 11.92 -6.96 16.94
C GLY A 75 11.22 -5.62 16.70
N THR A 76 10.03 -5.43 17.28
CA THR A 76 9.14 -4.27 17.03
C THR A 76 9.83 -2.91 17.21
N GLN A 77 10.62 -2.71 18.27
CA GLN A 77 11.32 -1.45 18.48
C GLN A 77 12.37 -1.16 17.41
N GLN A 78 13.11 -2.19 16.99
CA GLN A 78 14.11 -2.06 15.93
C GLN A 78 13.42 -1.80 14.59
N LEU A 79 12.31 -2.47 14.31
CA LEU A 79 11.50 -2.25 13.12
C LEU A 79 11.05 -0.79 13.00
N MET A 80 10.55 -0.18 14.09
CA MET A 80 10.17 1.23 14.11
C MET A 80 11.34 2.18 13.84
N ARG A 81 12.54 1.86 14.35
CA ARG A 81 13.75 2.65 14.06
C ARG A 81 14.18 2.56 12.61
N VAL A 82 14.14 1.35 12.04
CA VAL A 82 14.48 1.08 10.64
C VAL A 82 13.48 1.75 9.70
N TYR A 83 12.19 1.64 10.01
CA TYR A 83 11.13 2.34 9.28
C TYR A 83 11.32 3.85 9.32
N GLY A 84 11.57 4.44 10.50
CA GLY A 84 11.84 5.87 10.62
C GLY A 84 13.06 6.33 9.83
N ALA A 85 14.16 5.55 9.86
CA ALA A 85 15.36 5.84 9.08
C ALA A 85 15.10 5.78 7.55
N LEU A 86 14.34 4.80 7.10
CA LEU A 86 13.91 4.67 5.71
C LEU A 86 13.10 5.90 5.27
N MET A 87 12.07 6.28 6.04
CA MET A 87 11.23 7.44 5.72
C MET A 87 12.03 8.74 5.67
N TRP A 88 12.95 8.94 6.62
CA TRP A 88 13.84 10.10 6.63
C TRP A 88 14.70 10.18 5.37
N SER A 89 15.29 9.05 4.97
CA SER A 89 16.13 8.99 3.77
C SER A 89 15.34 9.25 2.48
N LEU A 90 14.15 8.66 2.33
CA LEU A 90 13.31 8.86 1.15
C LEU A 90 12.81 10.31 1.08
N GLY A 91 12.45 10.91 2.22
CA GLY A 91 12.10 12.32 2.30
C GLY A 91 13.22 13.23 1.81
N LYS A 92 14.47 12.94 2.17
CA LYS A 92 15.66 13.67 1.68
C LYS A 92 15.85 13.52 0.16
N VAL A 93 15.58 12.34 -0.39
CA VAL A 93 15.78 12.05 -1.83
C VAL A 93 14.71 12.74 -2.67
N PHE A 94 13.43 12.55 -2.38
CA PHE A 94 12.34 13.06 -3.21
C PHE A 94 12.09 14.56 -2.97
N GLY A 95 12.14 15.02 -1.72
CA GLY A 95 11.89 16.42 -1.38
C GLY A 95 10.45 16.87 -1.64
N THR A 96 9.50 15.94 -1.71
CA THR A 96 8.07 16.20 -1.87
C THR A 96 7.36 16.18 -0.51
N PRO A 97 6.31 16.99 -0.31
CA PRO A 97 5.50 16.92 0.91
C PRO A 97 4.66 15.63 0.97
N GLU A 98 4.45 14.98 -0.17
CA GLU A 98 3.75 13.70 -0.28
C GLU A 98 4.65 12.55 0.18
N VAL A 99 4.11 11.75 1.09
CA VAL A 99 4.79 10.63 1.73
C VAL A 99 4.52 9.35 0.94
N LEU A 100 5.58 8.63 0.54
CA LEU A 100 5.45 7.36 -0.16
C LEU A 100 4.83 6.29 0.75
N ARG A 101 3.87 5.51 0.23
CA ARG A 101 3.32 4.33 0.91
C ARG A 101 4.41 3.26 1.03
N VAL A 102 4.65 2.84 2.26
CA VAL A 102 5.54 1.72 2.60
C VAL A 102 4.69 0.55 3.06
N TYR A 103 4.95 -0.63 2.51
CA TYR A 103 4.40 -1.90 2.96
C TYR A 103 5.41 -2.64 3.82
N ILE A 104 5.03 -3.02 5.03
CA ILE A 104 5.92 -3.66 6.00
C ILE A 104 5.55 -5.13 6.10
N GLY A 105 6.48 -6.03 5.80
CA GLY A 105 6.18 -7.46 5.85
C GLY A 105 7.38 -8.34 5.58
N SER A 106 7.11 -9.63 5.47
CA SER A 106 8.09 -10.62 5.01
C SER A 106 7.48 -11.40 3.85
N PHE A 107 7.84 -11.00 2.63
CA PHE A 107 7.22 -11.47 1.40
C PHE A 107 7.89 -12.77 0.92
N TRP A 108 7.87 -13.79 1.76
CA TRP A 108 8.36 -15.14 1.48
C TRP A 108 7.41 -16.20 2.02
N SER A 109 7.58 -17.45 1.61
CA SER A 109 6.73 -18.57 2.06
C SER A 109 7.23 -19.23 3.34
N GLU A 110 8.25 -18.67 4.01
CA GLU A 110 8.85 -19.23 5.22
C GLU A 110 8.11 -18.77 6.49
N PRO A 111 8.14 -19.56 7.58
CA PRO A 111 7.57 -19.16 8.86
C PRO A 111 8.23 -17.89 9.41
N LEU A 112 7.43 -17.04 10.06
CA LEU A 112 7.92 -15.81 10.70
C LEU A 112 8.90 -16.13 11.83
N MET A 113 10.06 -15.47 11.85
CA MET A 113 11.01 -15.61 12.95
C MET A 113 10.53 -14.92 14.24
N VAL A 114 9.99 -13.70 14.10
CA VAL A 114 9.35 -12.95 15.20
C VAL A 114 7.89 -12.68 14.81
N ALA A 115 6.96 -13.26 15.54
CA ALA A 115 5.53 -13.21 15.23
C ALA A 115 4.78 -12.03 15.88
N ASP A 116 5.45 -11.17 16.65
CA ASP A 116 4.83 -10.08 17.42
C ASP A 116 3.95 -9.16 16.57
N ASN A 117 4.36 -8.90 15.32
CA ASN A 117 3.66 -8.00 14.39
C ASN A 117 2.98 -8.76 13.24
N ARG A 118 2.70 -10.07 13.40
CA ARG A 118 2.13 -10.91 12.33
C ARG A 118 0.91 -10.30 11.65
N LYS A 119 -0.05 -9.82 12.44
CA LYS A 119 -1.28 -9.19 11.93
C LYS A 119 -1.00 -7.96 11.08
N LEU A 120 0.02 -7.16 11.43
CA LEU A 120 0.43 -6.02 10.62
C LEU A 120 1.00 -6.49 9.28
N PHE A 121 1.85 -7.52 9.27
CA PHE A 121 2.44 -8.03 8.04
C PHE A 121 1.40 -8.59 7.07
N GLU A 122 0.41 -9.33 7.59
CA GLU A 122 -0.69 -9.89 6.79
C GLU A 122 -1.55 -8.76 6.17
N LEU A 123 -1.92 -7.74 6.95
CA LEU A 123 -2.69 -6.59 6.45
C LEU A 123 -1.92 -5.79 5.38
N GLU A 124 -0.62 -5.57 5.59
CA GLU A 124 0.23 -4.84 4.64
C GLU A 124 0.47 -5.63 3.34
N GLU A 125 0.52 -6.96 3.44
CA GLU A 125 0.60 -7.86 2.29
C GLU A 125 -0.71 -7.84 1.48
N GLU A 126 -1.86 -7.92 2.14
CA GLU A 126 -3.18 -7.79 1.52
C GLU A 126 -3.33 -6.45 0.80
N ASP A 127 -2.95 -5.34 1.44
CA ASP A 127 -2.97 -4.00 0.85
C ASP A 127 -2.08 -3.91 -0.39
N LEU A 128 -0.87 -4.49 -0.36
CA LEU A 128 0.04 -4.50 -1.51
C LEU A 128 -0.56 -5.33 -2.66
N PHE A 129 -1.12 -6.50 -2.36
CA PHE A 129 -1.75 -7.34 -3.38
C PHE A 129 -2.98 -6.68 -3.99
N ALA A 130 -3.81 -6.01 -3.20
CA ALA A 130 -4.93 -5.24 -3.71
C ALA A 130 -4.45 -4.10 -4.64
N ASP A 131 -3.40 -3.37 -4.28
CA ASP A 131 -2.83 -2.31 -5.13
C ASP A 131 -2.30 -2.87 -6.47
N ILE A 132 -1.64 -4.04 -6.45
CA ILE A 132 -1.12 -4.71 -7.65
C ILE A 132 -2.26 -5.28 -8.52
N GLN A 133 -3.24 -5.96 -7.91
CA GLN A 133 -4.37 -6.55 -8.62
C GLN A 133 -5.23 -5.49 -9.32
N ASN A 134 -5.31 -4.28 -8.76
CA ASN A 134 -6.05 -3.16 -9.35
C ASN A 134 -5.30 -2.44 -10.48
N LEU A 135 -4.05 -2.82 -10.79
CA LEU A 135 -3.28 -2.18 -11.87
C LEU A 135 -3.99 -2.23 -13.22
N PRO A 136 -4.50 -3.38 -13.73
CA PRO A 136 -5.12 -3.43 -15.06
C PRO A 136 -6.35 -2.53 -15.17
N ARG A 137 -7.18 -2.46 -14.13
CA ARG A 137 -8.37 -1.60 -14.08
C ARG A 137 -8.03 -0.12 -14.21
N ASN A 138 -6.91 0.30 -13.60
CA ASN A 138 -6.47 1.70 -13.60
C ASN A 138 -5.48 2.04 -14.72
N ALA A 139 -5.20 1.11 -15.65
CA ALA A 139 -4.18 1.29 -16.69
C ALA A 139 -4.50 2.42 -17.66
N ALA A 140 -5.76 2.57 -18.08
CA ALA A 140 -6.18 3.64 -18.99
C ALA A 140 -5.99 5.04 -18.38
N LEU A 141 -6.40 5.24 -17.12
CA LEU A 141 -6.20 6.49 -16.40
C LEU A 141 -4.71 6.83 -16.23
N ARG A 142 -3.88 5.84 -15.95
CA ARG A 142 -2.43 6.05 -15.80
C ARG A 142 -1.75 6.37 -17.13
N LYS A 143 -2.13 5.70 -18.23
CA LYS A 143 -1.70 6.05 -19.58
C LYS A 143 -2.09 7.49 -19.95
N LEU A 144 -3.31 7.92 -19.59
CA LEU A 144 -3.75 9.29 -19.78
C LEU A 144 -2.88 10.28 -19.00
N ASN A 145 -2.60 10.00 -17.72
CA ASN A 145 -1.73 10.85 -16.91
C ASN A 145 -0.32 10.95 -17.49
N ASP A 146 0.26 9.84 -17.95
CA ASP A 146 1.56 9.83 -18.62
C ASP A 146 1.54 10.64 -19.92
N LEU A 147 0.47 10.55 -20.71
CA LEU A 147 0.30 11.35 -21.92
C LEU A 147 0.24 12.86 -21.60
N VAL A 148 -0.50 13.24 -20.55
CA VAL A 148 -0.57 14.63 -20.08
C VAL A 148 0.81 15.13 -19.63
N LYS A 149 1.56 14.32 -18.86
CA LYS A 149 2.93 14.64 -18.44
C LYS A 149 3.84 14.85 -19.66
N ARG A 150 3.79 13.97 -20.66
CA ARG A 150 4.56 14.10 -21.91
C ARG A 150 4.16 15.34 -22.72
N ALA A 151 2.86 15.61 -22.85
CA ALA A 151 2.37 16.78 -23.56
C ALA A 151 2.89 18.09 -22.93
N ARG A 152 2.94 18.16 -21.59
CA ARG A 152 3.56 19.29 -20.89
C ARG A 152 5.05 19.40 -21.21
N LEU A 153 5.80 18.31 -21.11
CA LEU A 153 7.24 18.30 -21.40
C LEU A 153 7.56 18.72 -22.84
N VAL A 154 6.78 18.24 -23.83
CA VAL A 154 6.91 18.60 -25.25
C VAL A 154 6.62 20.09 -25.44
N ARG A 155 5.57 20.62 -24.80
CA ARG A 155 5.25 22.05 -24.83
C ARG A 155 6.40 22.89 -24.27
N VAL A 156 6.98 22.49 -23.13
CA VAL A 156 8.15 23.18 -22.54
C VAL A 156 9.34 23.15 -23.50
N HIS A 157 9.66 21.99 -24.07
CA HIS A 157 10.73 21.87 -25.07
C HIS A 157 10.50 22.77 -26.29
N ALA A 158 9.27 22.84 -26.80
CA ALA A 158 8.92 23.70 -27.93
C ALA A 158 9.15 25.18 -27.61
N HIS A 159 8.77 25.65 -26.41
CA HIS A 159 9.05 27.02 -25.98
C HIS A 159 10.55 27.30 -25.89
N ILE A 160 11.33 26.37 -25.34
CA ILE A 160 12.78 26.52 -25.21
C ILE A 160 13.44 26.59 -26.59
N ILE A 161 13.12 25.66 -27.49
CA ILE A 161 13.66 25.64 -28.85
C ILE A 161 13.23 26.88 -29.63
N SER A 162 11.97 27.31 -29.50
CA SER A 162 11.47 28.53 -30.13
C SER A 162 12.24 29.77 -29.65
N TYR A 163 12.48 29.90 -28.34
CA TYR A 163 13.24 31.02 -27.78
C TYR A 163 14.70 31.01 -28.27
N LEU A 164 15.36 29.85 -28.24
CA LEU A 164 16.71 29.69 -28.76
C LEU A 164 16.78 30.04 -30.25
N LYS A 165 15.78 29.64 -31.05
CA LYS A 165 15.72 29.96 -32.48
C LYS A 165 15.54 31.45 -32.74
N GLN A 166 14.71 32.14 -31.95
CA GLN A 166 14.49 33.58 -32.06
C GLN A 166 15.75 34.39 -31.73
N GLU A 167 16.54 33.93 -30.75
CA GLU A 167 17.80 34.58 -30.35
C GLU A 167 19.00 34.27 -31.26
N MET A 168 18.88 33.30 -32.16
CA MET A 168 19.96 32.89 -33.05
C MET A 168 20.08 33.84 -34.27
N PRO A 169 21.27 34.35 -34.59
CA PRO A 169 21.48 35.23 -35.74
C PRO A 169 21.38 34.47 -37.06
N SER A 170 20.78 35.09 -38.07
CA SER A 170 20.49 34.42 -39.35
C SER A 170 21.75 34.03 -40.15
N VAL A 171 22.85 34.78 -40.07
CA VAL A 171 23.95 34.66 -41.07
C VAL A 171 25.38 34.56 -40.48
N PHE A 172 25.74 35.25 -39.39
CA PHE A 172 27.12 35.26 -38.86
C PHE A 172 27.20 35.05 -37.33
N ARG A 173 28.32 34.48 -36.84
CA ARG A 173 28.63 34.20 -35.40
C ARG A 173 27.65 33.27 -34.67
N LYS A 174 27.12 32.25 -35.35
CA LYS A 174 26.19 31.27 -34.77
C LYS A 174 26.83 30.49 -33.60
N ASP A 175 28.09 30.10 -33.70
CA ASP A 175 28.73 29.24 -32.67
C ASP A 175 28.95 29.94 -31.33
N ASN A 176 29.42 31.19 -31.34
CA ASN A 176 29.62 31.97 -30.11
C ASN A 176 28.28 32.31 -29.44
N LYS A 177 27.24 32.63 -30.23
CA LYS A 177 25.90 32.89 -29.68
C LYS A 177 25.27 31.59 -29.16
N LYS A 178 25.42 30.44 -29.84
CA LYS A 178 25.00 29.11 -29.37
C LYS A 178 25.62 28.80 -28.00
N LYS A 179 26.94 28.93 -27.86
CA LYS A 179 27.64 28.75 -26.57
C LYS A 179 27.13 29.69 -25.47
N ASN A 180 26.91 30.96 -25.80
CA ASN A 180 26.40 31.94 -24.84
C ASN A 180 24.95 31.61 -24.40
N LEU A 181 24.07 31.25 -25.32
CA LEU A 181 22.69 30.85 -25.02
C LEU A 181 22.62 29.59 -24.15
N ILE A 182 23.50 28.62 -24.38
CA ILE A 182 23.59 27.39 -23.58
C ILE A 182 24.11 27.68 -22.17
N TYR A 183 25.05 28.62 -22.03
CA TYR A 183 25.49 29.10 -20.72
C TYR A 183 24.36 29.84 -19.98
N GLN A 184 23.56 30.63 -20.70
CA GLN A 184 22.42 31.37 -20.15
C GLN A 184 21.13 30.53 -20.00
N LEU A 185 21.18 29.22 -20.28
CA LEU A 185 20.01 28.34 -20.28
C LEU A 185 19.20 28.37 -18.97
N PRO A 186 19.80 28.41 -17.76
CA PRO A 186 19.04 28.54 -16.52
C PRO A 186 18.23 29.84 -16.44
N VAL A 187 18.80 30.95 -16.92
CA VAL A 187 18.11 32.25 -16.96
C VAL A 187 16.98 32.23 -18.00
N ILE A 188 17.18 31.56 -19.12
CA ILE A 188 16.16 31.35 -20.15
C ILE A 188 14.98 30.57 -19.57
N PHE A 189 15.23 29.52 -18.78
CA PHE A 189 14.16 28.74 -18.15
C PHE A 189 13.32 29.60 -17.21
N SER A 190 13.95 30.41 -16.35
CA SER A 190 13.22 31.33 -15.47
C SER A 190 12.40 32.36 -16.24
N LYS A 191 12.89 32.86 -17.38
CA LYS A 191 12.12 33.76 -18.25
C LYS A 191 10.90 33.06 -18.85
N ILE A 192 11.08 31.85 -19.39
CA ILE A 192 10.00 31.05 -19.99
C ILE A 192 8.95 30.68 -18.92
N GLN A 193 9.38 30.33 -17.70
CA GLN A 193 8.50 30.08 -16.56
C GLN A 193 7.56 31.25 -16.29
N LEU A 194 8.12 32.46 -16.17
CA LEU A 194 7.35 33.67 -15.88
C LEU A 194 6.45 34.07 -17.05
N GLN A 195 6.95 33.98 -18.28
CA GLN A 195 6.21 34.41 -19.47
C GLN A 195 5.04 33.50 -19.82
N HIS A 196 5.20 32.18 -19.64
CA HIS A 196 4.22 31.18 -20.03
C HIS A 196 3.49 30.53 -18.85
N ASN A 197 3.76 30.97 -17.62
CA ASN A 197 3.19 30.46 -16.38
C ASN A 197 3.32 28.92 -16.26
N ILE A 198 4.54 28.43 -16.43
CA ILE A 198 4.85 26.99 -16.41
C ILE A 198 5.48 26.63 -15.07
N SER A 199 5.04 25.51 -14.48
CA SER A 199 5.59 25.01 -13.22
C SER A 199 7.08 24.65 -13.38
N PRO A 200 7.93 24.91 -12.38
CA PRO A 200 9.35 24.53 -12.44
C PRO A 200 9.56 23.02 -12.57
N GLY A 201 8.63 22.19 -12.09
CA GLY A 201 8.70 20.73 -12.23
C GLY A 201 8.50 20.20 -13.65
N ASP A 202 7.93 21.00 -14.56
CA ASP A 202 7.74 20.61 -15.96
C ASP A 202 9.04 20.80 -16.79
N PHE A 203 10.08 21.44 -16.23
CA PHE A 203 11.32 21.71 -16.95
C PHE A 203 12.31 20.54 -16.86
N PRO A 204 13.00 20.22 -17.97
CA PRO A 204 14.06 19.22 -17.94
C PRO A 204 15.27 19.70 -17.14
N ASP A 205 16.13 18.76 -16.74
CA ASP A 205 17.39 19.08 -16.09
C ASP A 205 18.31 19.89 -17.03
N CYS A 206 18.64 21.12 -16.60
CA CYS A 206 19.52 22.03 -17.35
C CYS A 206 20.85 21.37 -17.70
N ALA A 207 21.48 20.66 -16.76
CA ALA A 207 22.81 20.09 -16.95
C ALA A 207 22.81 18.98 -18.01
N LYS A 208 21.70 18.23 -18.11
CA LYS A 208 21.53 17.17 -19.12
C LYS A 208 21.17 17.71 -20.49
N MET A 209 20.46 18.84 -20.54
CA MET A 209 20.00 19.39 -21.83
C MET A 209 21.07 20.17 -22.58
N GLN A 210 22.03 20.78 -21.89
CA GLN A 210 23.16 21.51 -22.50
C GLN A 210 23.95 20.69 -23.55
N PRO A 211 24.43 19.46 -23.25
CA PRO A 211 25.14 18.64 -24.24
C PRO A 211 24.22 18.10 -25.35
N ASN A 212 22.97 17.78 -25.04
CA ASN A 212 22.01 17.29 -26.03
C ASN A 212 21.60 18.39 -27.02
N LEU A 213 21.45 19.64 -26.58
CA LEU A 213 21.20 20.79 -27.46
C LEU A 213 22.40 21.10 -28.37
N MET A 214 23.62 20.84 -27.91
CA MET A 214 24.82 21.00 -28.75
C MET A 214 24.76 20.10 -29.98
N THR A 215 24.24 18.88 -29.83
CA THR A 215 24.19 17.85 -30.88
C THR A 215 22.88 17.91 -31.69
N ALA A 216 21.73 17.99 -31.00
CA ALA A 216 20.40 17.91 -31.61
C ALA A 216 19.97 19.19 -32.34
N LEU A 217 20.48 20.37 -31.99
CA LEU A 217 20.10 21.62 -32.66
C LEU A 217 20.57 21.66 -34.12
N ASP A 218 21.65 20.94 -34.45
CA ASP A 218 22.19 20.88 -35.81
C ASP A 218 21.37 19.91 -36.69
N GLU A 219 20.79 18.86 -36.10
CA GLU A 219 19.97 17.82 -36.75
C GLU A 219 18.48 18.21 -36.86
N LEU A 220 17.92 18.81 -35.81
CA LEU A 220 16.50 19.22 -35.71
C LEU A 220 16.14 20.40 -36.62
N LEU A 221 17.14 21.19 -37.03
CA LEU A 221 16.95 22.24 -38.05
C LEU A 221 16.84 21.67 -39.48
N SER A 222 17.06 20.35 -39.68
CA SER A 222 17.22 19.76 -41.01
C SER A 222 16.15 18.72 -41.41
N ALA A 223 15.51 17.99 -40.48
CA ALA A 223 14.80 16.76 -40.88
C ALA A 223 13.39 16.48 -40.31
N ASP A 224 13.08 16.68 -39.02
CA ASP A 224 12.00 15.86 -38.43
C ASP A 224 10.91 16.60 -37.63
N ILE A 225 10.28 17.62 -38.23
CA ILE A 225 8.99 18.14 -37.73
C ILE A 225 7.80 17.64 -38.57
N SER A 226 8.04 17.23 -39.82
CA SER A 226 6.98 16.88 -40.78
C SER A 226 6.42 15.45 -40.62
N LYS A 227 7.11 14.55 -39.89
CA LYS A 227 6.79 13.11 -39.86
C LYS A 227 6.08 12.63 -38.59
N LEU A 228 5.99 13.45 -37.55
CA LEU A 228 5.56 12.99 -36.22
C LEU A 228 4.06 13.11 -35.93
N MET A 229 3.29 13.78 -36.79
CA MET A 229 1.84 13.97 -36.61
C MET A 229 0.93 12.82 -37.12
N PRO A 230 1.30 12.00 -38.13
CA PRO A 230 0.43 10.91 -38.59
C PRO A 230 0.47 9.64 -37.71
N LEU A 231 1.60 9.35 -37.05
CA LEU A 231 1.83 8.07 -36.35
C LEU A 231 1.09 7.95 -35.01
N LEU A 232 0.65 9.06 -34.42
CA LEU A 232 -0.03 9.08 -33.12
C LEU A 232 -1.52 8.67 -33.16
N ARG A 233 -2.10 8.40 -34.33
CA ARG A 233 -3.52 8.01 -34.48
C ARG A 233 -3.74 6.51 -34.68
N GLN A 234 -2.69 5.71 -34.83
CA GLN A 234 -2.81 4.29 -35.21
C GLN A 234 -2.73 3.32 -34.03
N GLU A 235 -2.16 3.70 -32.88
CA GLU A 235 -2.01 2.80 -31.71
C GLU A 235 -3.25 2.75 -30.80
N GLU A 236 -4.21 3.66 -30.93
CA GLU A 236 -5.41 3.71 -30.06
C GLU A 236 -6.52 2.71 -30.46
N LEU A 237 -6.41 2.02 -31.60
CA LEU A 237 -7.44 1.11 -32.10
C LEU A 237 -7.20 -0.38 -31.79
N GLU A 238 -6.02 -0.77 -31.26
CA GLU A 238 -5.66 -2.18 -31.05
C GLU A 238 -5.71 -2.65 -29.58
N ALA A 239 -5.99 -1.76 -28.63
CA ALA A 239 -6.05 -2.12 -27.20
C ALA A 239 -7.47 -2.57 -26.78
N GLY A 240 -7.91 -3.70 -27.32
CA GLY A 240 -9.10 -4.42 -26.86
C GLY A 240 -8.89 -5.07 -25.48
N GLU A 241 -9.99 -5.16 -24.72
CA GLU A 241 -10.18 -5.70 -23.37
C GLU A 241 -9.10 -6.65 -22.84
N GLN A 242 -8.44 -6.25 -21.74
CA GLN A 242 -7.57 -7.14 -20.96
C GLN A 242 -8.24 -7.52 -19.64
N PRO A 243 -8.39 -8.81 -19.32
CA PRO A 243 -8.85 -9.26 -18.02
C PRO A 243 -7.78 -8.96 -16.95
N GLY A 244 -8.22 -8.79 -15.69
CA GLY A 244 -7.34 -8.53 -14.55
C GLY A 244 -6.29 -9.63 -14.33
N VAL A 245 -5.26 -9.34 -13.52
CA VAL A 245 -4.18 -10.30 -13.20
C VAL A 245 -4.79 -11.57 -12.59
N GLN A 246 -4.65 -12.71 -13.27
CA GLN A 246 -5.06 -14.03 -12.79
C GLN A 246 -3.85 -14.95 -12.71
N GLY A 247 -3.64 -15.61 -11.56
CA GLY A 247 -2.61 -16.63 -11.38
C GLY A 247 -1.55 -16.35 -10.29
N GLY A 248 -0.89 -17.38 -9.76
CA GLY A 248 0.25 -17.28 -8.81
C GLY A 248 -0.16 -17.07 -7.35
N ALA A 249 0.62 -16.27 -6.60
CA ALA A 249 0.28 -15.84 -5.22
C ALA A 249 -1.07 -15.09 -5.13
N PHE A 250 -1.67 -14.76 -6.28
CA PHE A 250 -2.98 -14.14 -6.41
C PHE A 250 -4.13 -15.16 -6.62
N ILE A 251 -3.84 -16.46 -6.68
CA ILE A 251 -4.85 -17.54 -6.65
C ILE A 251 -5.15 -17.84 -5.18
N GLY A 252 -6.32 -17.42 -4.68
CA GLY A 252 -6.88 -17.98 -3.45
C GLY A 252 -6.50 -17.33 -2.13
N THR A 253 -6.16 -16.03 -2.09
CA THR A 253 -6.10 -15.25 -0.82
C THR A 253 -7.48 -15.00 -0.19
N ARG A 254 -8.38 -15.97 -0.28
CA ARG A 254 -9.58 -16.08 0.57
C ARG A 254 -9.41 -17.12 1.67
N ALA A 255 -8.46 -18.05 1.56
CA ALA A 255 -8.00 -18.89 2.67
C ALA A 255 -6.80 -19.72 2.21
N GLY A 256 -5.77 -19.86 3.04
CA GLY A 256 -4.76 -20.90 2.84
C GLY A 256 -5.40 -22.31 2.84
N PRO A 257 -4.67 -23.36 2.39
CA PRO A 257 -5.20 -24.72 2.24
C PRO A 257 -5.50 -25.45 3.58
N PHE A 258 -5.51 -24.73 4.69
CA PHE A 258 -5.85 -25.20 6.04
C PHE A 258 -7.10 -24.53 6.62
N GLY A 259 -7.92 -23.88 5.78
CA GLY A 259 -9.26 -23.46 6.17
C GLY A 259 -10.20 -24.66 6.29
N GLU A 260 -10.07 -25.46 7.36
CA GLU A 260 -11.24 -26.16 7.88
C GLU A 260 -12.24 -25.08 8.29
N GLY A 261 -13.43 -25.14 7.69
CA GLY A 261 -14.47 -24.12 7.83
C GLY A 261 -14.72 -23.76 9.29
N ASP A 262 -14.30 -22.56 9.66
CA ASP A 262 -14.81 -21.86 10.81
C ASP A 262 -16.26 -21.44 10.46
N PRO A 263 -17.29 -21.89 11.21
CA PRO A 263 -18.67 -21.50 10.96
C PRO A 263 -18.92 -19.99 11.03
N PHE A 264 -17.93 -19.21 11.48
CA PHE A 264 -18.05 -17.78 11.69
C PHE A 264 -17.56 -16.90 10.53
N THR A 265 -17.11 -17.47 9.39
CA THR A 265 -16.73 -16.68 8.21
C THR A 265 -17.25 -17.29 6.90
N MET A 266 -18.31 -16.70 6.34
CA MET A 266 -18.61 -16.80 4.90
C MET A 266 -18.83 -15.43 4.27
N GLU A 267 -18.43 -15.37 3.00
CA GLU A 267 -18.08 -14.19 2.22
C GLU A 267 -19.27 -13.41 1.63
N ASN A 268 -19.15 -12.08 1.73
CA ASN A 268 -19.61 -11.00 0.87
C ASN A 268 -20.81 -11.21 -0.08
N GLY A 269 -21.90 -10.49 0.20
CA GLY A 269 -22.94 -10.11 -0.76
C GLY A 269 -23.54 -8.76 -0.37
N GLU A 270 -23.67 -7.88 -1.35
CA GLU A 270 -24.20 -6.52 -1.25
C GLU A 270 -25.62 -6.47 -0.67
N GLY A 271 -25.87 -5.47 0.19
CA GLY A 271 -27.20 -4.92 0.47
C GLY A 271 -28.15 -5.78 1.30
N CYS A 272 -28.28 -5.46 2.58
CA CYS A 272 -29.55 -5.25 3.29
C CYS A 272 -29.23 -4.97 4.77
N GLU A 273 -29.73 -3.86 5.28
CA GLU A 273 -29.77 -3.53 6.70
C GLU A 273 -30.71 -4.54 7.38
N GLU A 274 -30.18 -5.68 7.81
CA GLU A 274 -30.85 -6.57 8.75
C GLU A 274 -30.12 -6.45 10.09
N GLU A 275 -30.88 -6.06 11.12
CA GLU A 275 -30.42 -5.86 12.48
C GLU A 275 -29.57 -7.08 12.95
N GLU A 276 -28.32 -6.85 13.35
CA GLU A 276 -27.40 -7.91 13.80
C GLU A 276 -27.90 -8.55 15.11
N ASP A 277 -28.76 -9.56 14.99
CA ASP A 277 -29.22 -10.42 16.08
C ASP A 277 -28.04 -11.07 16.80
N TRP A 278 -28.04 -10.98 18.14
CA TRP A 278 -26.99 -11.57 18.98
C TRP A 278 -27.02 -13.10 18.88
N VAL A 279 -25.87 -13.73 18.63
CA VAL A 279 -25.76 -15.18 18.34
C VAL A 279 -26.36 -16.04 19.47
N VAL A 280 -26.25 -15.56 20.70
CA VAL A 280 -26.73 -16.26 21.91
C VAL A 280 -28.25 -16.12 22.12
N THR A 281 -28.94 -15.26 21.36
CA THR A 281 -30.38 -14.99 21.54
C THR A 281 -31.25 -16.23 21.40
N LYS A 282 -30.85 -17.20 20.56
CA LYS A 282 -31.59 -18.45 20.34
C LYS A 282 -31.56 -19.39 21.54
N ASP A 283 -30.43 -19.43 22.25
CA ASP A 283 -30.19 -20.33 23.38
C ASP A 283 -30.30 -19.63 24.74
N LYS A 284 -30.47 -18.29 24.75
CA LYS A 284 -30.70 -17.48 25.95
C LYS A 284 -31.74 -18.07 26.91
N PRO A 285 -32.95 -18.51 26.52
CA PRO A 285 -33.92 -19.05 27.48
C PRO A 285 -33.42 -20.29 28.23
N LYS A 286 -32.62 -21.16 27.57
CA LYS A 286 -32.00 -22.33 28.21
C LYS A 286 -30.95 -21.91 29.24
N TYR A 287 -30.17 -20.86 28.95
CA TYR A 287 -29.17 -20.34 29.88
C TYR A 287 -29.79 -19.56 31.04
N ASP A 288 -30.86 -18.82 30.79
CA ASP A 288 -31.60 -18.09 31.81
C ASP A 288 -32.20 -19.06 32.86
N GLU A 289 -32.73 -20.21 32.44
CA GLU A 289 -33.19 -21.25 33.36
C GLU A 289 -32.08 -21.73 34.30
N ILE A 290 -30.87 -21.95 33.77
CA ILE A 290 -29.70 -22.35 34.57
C ILE A 290 -29.28 -21.20 35.50
N PHE A 291 -29.24 -19.97 34.98
CA PHE A 291 -28.87 -18.78 35.72
C PHE A 291 -29.76 -18.55 36.94
N TYR A 292 -31.09 -18.59 36.77
CA TYR A 292 -32.03 -18.40 37.88
C TYR A 292 -32.00 -19.56 38.88
N ASN A 293 -31.74 -20.79 38.43
CA ASN A 293 -31.57 -21.95 39.32
C ASN A 293 -30.32 -21.82 40.22
N LEU A 294 -29.30 -21.05 39.82
CA LEU A 294 -28.10 -20.77 40.62
C LEU A 294 -28.31 -19.69 41.71
N ALA A 295 -29.54 -19.15 41.80
CA ALA A 295 -29.96 -18.13 42.76
C ALA A 295 -29.04 -16.88 42.74
N PRO A 296 -29.10 -16.08 41.66
CA PRO A 296 -28.34 -14.83 41.56
C PRO A 296 -28.84 -13.81 42.60
N SER A 297 -27.94 -12.97 43.09
CA SER A 297 -28.26 -11.88 44.02
C SER A 297 -28.43 -10.60 43.21
N GLU A 298 -29.58 -9.92 43.33
CA GLU A 298 -29.86 -8.66 42.61
C GLU A 298 -29.72 -8.76 41.07
N GLY A 299 -29.98 -9.94 40.51
CA GLY A 299 -29.85 -10.17 39.05
C GLY A 299 -28.42 -10.40 38.57
N LYS A 300 -27.45 -10.53 39.49
CA LYS A 300 -26.05 -10.88 39.18
C LYS A 300 -25.59 -12.13 39.93
N LEU A 301 -24.84 -12.97 39.25
CA LEU A 301 -24.20 -14.15 39.82
C LEU A 301 -22.80 -13.78 40.30
N SER A 302 -22.54 -13.97 41.59
CA SER A 302 -21.21 -13.73 42.17
C SER A 302 -20.14 -14.62 41.52
N GLY A 303 -18.95 -14.08 41.26
CA GLY A 303 -17.86 -14.80 40.63
C GLY A 303 -17.47 -16.13 41.31
N ASN A 304 -17.65 -16.28 42.62
CA ASN A 304 -17.42 -17.56 43.29
C ASN A 304 -18.45 -18.63 42.85
N LYS A 305 -19.74 -18.29 42.81
CA LYS A 305 -20.79 -19.21 42.35
C LYS A 305 -20.67 -19.52 40.86
N ALA A 306 -20.34 -18.51 40.06
CA ALA A 306 -20.12 -18.67 38.62
C ALA A 306 -18.91 -19.57 38.36
N LYS A 307 -17.82 -19.41 39.10
CA LYS A 307 -16.64 -20.29 39.03
C LYS A 307 -16.98 -21.74 39.40
N ASP A 308 -17.69 -21.97 40.51
CA ASP A 308 -18.10 -23.31 40.92
C ASP A 308 -18.96 -24.01 39.84
N TRP A 309 -19.84 -23.25 39.18
CA TRP A 309 -20.63 -23.73 38.05
C TRP A 309 -19.77 -24.00 36.80
N MET A 310 -18.85 -23.09 36.45
CA MET A 310 -17.94 -23.26 35.31
C MET A 310 -17.03 -24.48 35.48
N GLU A 311 -16.58 -24.77 36.70
CA GLU A 311 -15.77 -25.96 37.01
C GLU A 311 -16.54 -27.27 36.76
N SER A 312 -17.87 -27.25 36.84
CA SER A 312 -18.71 -28.42 36.52
C SER A 312 -18.63 -28.85 35.05
N SER A 313 -18.22 -27.95 34.15
CA SER A 313 -18.03 -28.23 32.72
C SER A 313 -16.81 -29.11 32.40
N ARG A 314 -15.95 -29.38 33.40
CA ARG A 314 -14.70 -30.17 33.28
C ARG A 314 -13.67 -29.64 32.28
N LEU A 315 -13.76 -28.36 31.91
CA LEU A 315 -12.72 -27.70 31.12
C LEU A 315 -11.49 -27.36 31.99
N PRO A 316 -10.28 -27.28 31.41
CA PRO A 316 -9.09 -26.88 32.16
C PRO A 316 -9.21 -25.45 32.74
N ASN A 317 -8.68 -25.23 33.95
CA ASN A 317 -8.74 -23.91 34.62
C ASN A 317 -8.16 -22.75 33.79
N SER A 318 -7.16 -23.01 32.94
CA SER A 318 -6.61 -22.02 32.00
C SER A 318 -7.62 -21.56 30.95
N VAL A 319 -8.51 -22.47 30.52
CA VAL A 319 -9.58 -22.22 29.55
C VAL A 319 -10.73 -21.50 30.24
N LEU A 320 -11.14 -21.96 31.42
CA LEU A 320 -12.18 -21.31 32.22
C LEU A 320 -11.83 -19.86 32.57
N GLY A 321 -10.57 -19.60 32.95
CA GLY A 321 -10.09 -18.24 33.20
C GLY A 321 -10.12 -17.33 31.96
N ARG A 322 -9.92 -17.91 30.77
CA ARG A 322 -10.04 -17.17 29.51
C ARG A 322 -11.51 -16.90 29.15
N ILE A 323 -12.40 -17.86 29.36
CA ILE A 323 -13.85 -17.68 29.18
C ILE A 323 -14.38 -16.61 30.12
N TRP A 324 -13.97 -16.64 31.40
CA TRP A 324 -14.30 -15.61 32.38
C TRP A 324 -13.93 -14.20 31.88
N LYS A 325 -12.68 -14.03 31.45
CA LYS A 325 -12.19 -12.74 30.93
C LYS A 325 -12.94 -12.26 29.68
N LEU A 326 -13.46 -13.17 28.87
CA LEU A 326 -14.24 -12.85 27.68
C LEU A 326 -15.73 -12.59 27.99
N SER A 327 -16.24 -13.09 29.12
CA SER A 327 -17.67 -13.05 29.46
C SER A 327 -18.01 -11.92 30.42
N ASP A 328 -17.09 -11.56 31.33
CA ASP A 328 -17.18 -10.40 32.22
C ASP A 328 -16.82 -9.13 31.43
N VAL A 329 -17.81 -8.58 30.70
CA VAL A 329 -17.64 -7.49 29.73
C VAL A 329 -17.53 -6.14 30.41
N ASP A 330 -18.23 -5.95 31.54
CA ASP A 330 -18.15 -4.73 32.35
C ASP A 330 -17.05 -4.75 33.42
N HIS A 331 -16.36 -5.90 33.58
CA HIS A 331 -15.23 -6.10 34.50
C HIS A 331 -15.59 -5.84 35.96
N ASP A 332 -16.84 -6.13 36.35
CA ASP A 332 -17.34 -5.92 37.70
C ASP A 332 -17.11 -7.12 38.64
N GLY A 333 -16.62 -8.24 38.09
CA GLY A 333 -16.32 -9.47 38.83
C GLY A 333 -17.54 -10.31 39.18
N MET A 334 -18.71 -10.00 38.61
CA MET A 334 -19.95 -10.76 38.64
C MET A 334 -20.40 -11.03 37.20
N LEU A 335 -21.43 -11.87 37.02
CA LEU A 335 -22.03 -12.10 35.70
C LEU A 335 -23.53 -11.81 35.78
N ASP A 336 -24.04 -10.92 34.93
CA ASP A 336 -25.48 -10.79 34.71
C ASP A 336 -26.02 -11.92 33.81
N ASP A 337 -27.32 -11.90 33.50
CA ASP A 337 -27.97 -12.92 32.70
C ASP A 337 -27.41 -13.00 31.27
N GLU A 338 -27.02 -11.86 30.68
CA GLU A 338 -26.47 -11.84 29.32
C GLU A 338 -25.01 -12.32 29.29
N GLU A 339 -24.20 -11.94 30.28
CA GLU A 339 -22.83 -12.41 30.42
C GLU A 339 -22.76 -13.89 30.80
N PHE A 340 -23.71 -14.38 31.59
CA PHE A 340 -23.83 -15.80 31.90
C PHE A 340 -24.21 -16.61 30.65
N ALA A 341 -25.13 -16.10 29.83
CA ALA A 341 -25.48 -16.72 28.56
C ALA A 341 -24.28 -16.73 27.60
N LEU A 342 -23.49 -15.65 27.56
CA LEU A 342 -22.24 -15.60 26.79
C LEU A 342 -21.20 -16.61 27.30
N ALA A 343 -21.00 -16.71 28.60
CA ALA A 343 -20.10 -17.68 29.22
C ALA A 343 -20.51 -19.12 28.89
N SER A 344 -21.82 -19.40 28.97
CA SER A 344 -22.40 -20.71 28.65
C SER A 344 -22.19 -21.08 27.20
N HIS A 345 -22.43 -20.15 26.28
CA HIS A 345 -22.19 -20.35 24.85
C HIS A 345 -20.71 -20.62 24.55
N LEU A 346 -19.78 -19.88 25.17
CA LEU A 346 -18.33 -20.10 25.01
C LEU A 346 -17.87 -21.47 25.56
N ILE A 347 -18.52 -21.97 26.62
CA ILE A 347 -18.27 -23.31 27.16
C ILE A 347 -18.77 -24.38 26.18
N GLU A 348 -19.99 -24.25 25.64
CA GLU A 348 -20.54 -25.20 24.66
C GLU A 348 -19.68 -25.25 23.38
N VAL A 349 -19.34 -24.08 22.81
CA VAL A 349 -18.44 -23.98 21.65
C VAL A 349 -17.09 -24.66 21.92
N LYS A 350 -16.58 -24.55 23.15
CA LYS A 350 -15.32 -25.19 23.53
C LYS A 350 -15.43 -26.70 23.73
N LEU A 351 -16.57 -27.18 24.25
CA LEU A 351 -16.87 -28.61 24.39
C LEU A 351 -17.09 -29.29 23.04
N GLU A 352 -17.60 -28.57 22.05
CA GLU A 352 -17.72 -29.02 20.65
C GLU A 352 -16.37 -29.10 19.92
N GLY A 353 -15.28 -28.66 20.56
CA GLY A 353 -13.92 -28.78 20.03
C GLY A 353 -13.36 -27.51 19.39
N HIS A 354 -14.13 -26.41 19.35
CA HIS A 354 -13.69 -25.17 18.71
C HIS A 354 -12.69 -24.37 19.59
N GLY A 355 -11.91 -23.50 18.94
CA GLY A 355 -10.97 -22.58 19.59
C GLY A 355 -11.69 -21.38 20.21
N LEU A 356 -11.20 -20.88 21.36
CA LEU A 356 -11.71 -19.61 21.92
C LEU A 356 -11.07 -18.43 21.20
N PRO A 357 -11.84 -17.37 20.85
CA PRO A 357 -11.31 -16.19 20.19
C PRO A 357 -10.31 -15.44 21.09
N PRO A 358 -9.32 -14.71 20.52
CA PRO A 358 -8.38 -13.90 21.30
C PRO A 358 -9.02 -12.66 21.92
N GLU A 359 -10.03 -12.10 21.26
CA GLU A 359 -10.82 -10.94 21.70
C GLU A 359 -12.28 -11.19 21.36
N LEU A 360 -13.21 -10.64 22.15
CA LEU A 360 -14.64 -10.85 21.97
C LEU A 360 -15.12 -10.10 20.69
N PRO A 361 -15.59 -10.81 19.63
CA PRO A 361 -16.13 -10.18 18.43
C PRO A 361 -17.40 -9.37 18.76
N THR A 362 -17.65 -8.28 18.03
CA THR A 362 -18.80 -7.38 18.26
C THR A 362 -20.16 -8.09 18.24
N ARG A 363 -20.27 -9.19 17.48
CA ARG A 363 -21.48 -10.02 17.39
C ARG A 363 -21.74 -10.90 18.61
N LEU A 364 -20.74 -11.16 19.45
CA LEU A 364 -20.87 -11.90 20.71
C LEU A 364 -21.05 -10.96 21.91
N ILE A 365 -20.85 -9.65 21.75
CA ILE A 365 -21.12 -8.66 22.79
C ILE A 365 -22.62 -8.60 23.06
N PRO A 366 -23.05 -8.76 24.32
CA PRO A 366 -24.45 -8.59 24.73
C PRO A 366 -25.04 -7.27 24.21
N PRO A 367 -26.27 -7.26 23.66
CA PRO A 367 -26.89 -6.06 23.10
C PRO A 367 -26.89 -4.87 24.07
N SER A 368 -27.12 -5.11 25.36
CA SER A 368 -27.13 -4.06 26.40
C SER A 368 -25.77 -3.40 26.62
N LYS A 369 -24.67 -4.11 26.30
CA LYS A 369 -23.27 -3.67 26.50
C LYS A 369 -22.58 -3.26 25.20
N ARG A 370 -23.28 -3.27 24.05
CA ARG A 370 -22.75 -2.72 22.79
C ARG A 370 -22.61 -1.20 22.94
N ARG A 371 -21.38 -0.67 22.82
CA ARG A 371 -21.16 0.79 22.78
C ARG A 371 -22.02 1.39 21.66
N GLN A 372 -22.99 2.23 22.01
CA GLN A 372 -23.76 3.00 21.03
C GLN A 372 -22.79 3.85 20.21
N LYS A 373 -22.64 3.51 18.93
CA LYS A 373 -21.91 4.33 17.98
C LYS A 373 -22.85 5.46 17.53
N GLY A 374 -22.98 6.51 18.35
CA GLY A 374 -23.72 7.71 17.96
C GLY A 374 -24.37 8.50 19.10
N SER A 375 -23.57 9.24 19.87
CA SER A 375 -23.97 10.54 20.41
C SER A 375 -22.74 11.25 21.01
N ASP A 376 -21.86 11.76 20.14
CA ASP A 376 -21.03 12.91 20.50
C ASP A 376 -21.02 13.83 19.27
N ALA A 377 -21.67 14.98 19.46
CA ALA A 377 -21.72 16.11 18.55
C ALA A 377 -20.48 16.99 18.69
#